data_AF-A0A256Z0R4-F1
#
_entry.id   AF-A0A256Z0R4-F1
#
_cell.length_a   1.000
_cell.length_b   1.000
_cell.length_c   1.000
_cell.angle_alpha   90.00
_cell.angle_beta   90.00
_cell.angle_gamma   90.00
#
_symmetry.space_group_name_H-M   'P 1'
#
loop_
_entity.id
_entity.type
_entity.pdbx_description
1 polymer ?
#
loop_
_entity_poly.entity_id
_entity_poly.type
_entity_poly.pdbx_seq_one_letter_code
_entity_poly.pdbx_strand_id
1 'polypeptide(L)'
;MNELKCTRNVSNVAKSLIKVLKKSLIMCLGNELRRDDGAGLVFCRKLRESNIGITNMIFAYTFPLAYVDKIRDSKVKDLVIVDAIYGCKEPGEILFTKLDPLMIIEPELVSTHNMVREKQPR
;
A
#
# COMPACT_ATOMS: atom_id res chain seq x y z
N MET A 1 17.41 -8.30 14.04
CA MET A 1 16.78 -7.16 13.33
C MET A 1 17.56 -6.94 12.05
N ASN A 2 17.02 -7.33 10.89
CA ASN A 2 17.59 -6.91 9.61
C ASN A 2 17.18 -5.46 9.38
N GLU A 3 18.14 -4.58 9.12
CA GLU A 3 17.88 -3.18 8.82
C GLU A 3 16.92 -3.04 7.62
N LEU A 4 15.87 -2.26 7.83
CA LEU A 4 14.97 -1.76 6.80
C LEU A 4 15.80 -0.91 5.83
N LYS A 5 16.10 -1.47 4.65
CA LYS A 5 16.99 -0.80 3.70
C LYS A 5 16.18 0.03 2.71
N CYS A 6 16.12 1.34 2.97
CA CYS A 6 15.63 2.31 2.01
C CYS A 6 16.58 2.44 0.81
N THR A 7 16.02 2.64 -0.39
CA THR A 7 16.80 2.84 -1.62
C THR A 7 16.09 3.76 -2.58
N ARG A 8 16.84 4.61 -3.30
CA ARG A 8 16.35 5.30 -4.51
C ARG A 8 16.56 4.48 -5.78
N ASN A 9 17.47 3.50 -5.72
CA ASN A 9 17.84 2.70 -6.87
C ASN A 9 17.15 1.32 -6.81
N VAL A 10 16.26 1.09 -7.77
CA VAL A 10 15.52 -0.18 -7.91
C VAL A 10 16.03 -1.05 -9.06
N SER A 11 17.06 -0.64 -9.81
CA SER A 11 17.53 -1.37 -11.00
C SER A 11 17.91 -2.82 -10.67
N ASN A 12 18.58 -3.01 -9.53
CA ASN A 12 19.08 -4.31 -9.08
C ASN A 12 17.96 -5.26 -8.60
N VAL A 13 16.78 -4.72 -8.27
CA VAL A 13 15.63 -5.50 -7.77
C VAL A 13 14.46 -5.56 -8.75
N ALA A 14 14.48 -4.77 -9.82
CA ALA A 14 13.35 -4.60 -10.74
C ALA A 14 12.82 -5.93 -11.30
N LYS A 15 13.71 -6.82 -11.78
CA LYS A 15 13.31 -8.13 -12.32
C LYS A 15 12.62 -9.00 -11.26
N SER A 16 13.19 -9.07 -10.07
CA SER A 16 12.64 -9.84 -8.95
C SER A 16 11.32 -9.25 -8.47
N LEU A 17 11.22 -7.92 -8.40
CA LEU A 17 10.00 -7.21 -8.03
C LEU A 17 8.87 -7.51 -9.02
N ILE A 18 9.11 -7.39 -10.32
CA ILE A 18 8.10 -7.70 -11.35
C ILE A 18 7.62 -9.16 -11.22
N LYS A 19 8.55 -10.10 -10.96
CA LYS A 19 8.20 -11.52 -10.76
C LYS A 19 7.28 -11.73 -9.56
N VAL A 20 7.52 -11.03 -8.45
CA VAL A 20 6.66 -11.07 -7.25
C VAL A 20 5.30 -10.45 -7.55
N LEU A 21 5.28 -9.24 -8.12
CA LEU A 21 4.06 -8.50 -8.41
C LEU A 21 3.11 -9.26 -9.36
N LYS A 22 3.63 -9.99 -10.36
CA LYS A 22 2.82 -10.82 -11.27
C LYS A 22 2.07 -11.97 -10.59
N LYS A 23 2.53 -12.43 -9.43
CA LYS A 23 1.94 -13.56 -8.70
C LYS A 23 1.14 -13.14 -7.47
N SER A 24 1.16 -11.84 -7.16
CA SER A 24 0.56 -11.29 -5.96
C SER A 24 -0.77 -10.62 -6.28
N LEU A 25 -1.57 -10.36 -5.25
CA LEU A 25 -2.58 -9.32 -5.29
C LEU A 25 -1.95 -8.02 -4.81
N ILE A 26 -2.12 -6.95 -5.58
CA ILE A 26 -1.55 -5.65 -5.25
C ILE A 26 -2.67 -4.76 -4.70
N MET A 27 -2.52 -4.28 -3.47
CA MET A 27 -3.40 -3.28 -2.88
C MET A 27 -2.74 -1.91 -2.99
N CYS A 28 -3.38 -1.03 -3.76
CA CYS A 28 -2.92 0.32 -4.03
C CYS A 28 -3.62 1.29 -3.10
N LEU A 29 -2.85 1.93 -2.22
CA LEU A 29 -3.31 2.87 -1.23
C LEU A 29 -2.84 4.29 -1.56
N GLY A 30 -3.51 5.24 -0.90
CA GLY A 30 -3.17 6.66 -0.96
C GLY A 30 -4.37 7.56 -1.20
N ASN A 31 -4.10 8.86 -1.25
CA ASN A 31 -5.09 9.89 -1.55
C ASN A 31 -4.56 10.85 -2.63
N GLU A 32 -5.25 10.90 -3.77
CA GLU A 32 -4.87 11.72 -4.93
C GLU A 32 -4.91 13.23 -4.64
N LEU A 33 -5.69 13.64 -3.65
CA LEU A 33 -5.81 15.04 -3.26
C LEU A 33 -4.74 15.46 -2.24
N ARG A 34 -3.95 14.52 -1.71
CA ARG A 34 -2.94 14.77 -0.67
C ARG A 34 -1.49 14.62 -1.16
N ARG A 35 -1.22 15.13 -2.37
CA ARG A 35 0.14 15.23 -2.96
C ARG A 35 0.87 13.88 -2.92
N ASP A 36 1.94 13.76 -2.13
CA ASP A 36 2.79 12.58 -2.04
C ASP A 36 2.07 11.36 -1.45
N ASP A 37 0.99 11.56 -0.69
CA ASP A 37 0.10 10.49 -0.22
C ASP A 37 -0.52 9.72 -1.41
N GLY A 38 -0.63 10.35 -2.58
CA GLY A 38 -1.11 9.71 -3.81
C GLY A 38 -0.06 8.87 -4.54
N ALA A 39 1.20 8.82 -4.06
CA ALA A 39 2.30 8.17 -4.78
C ALA A 39 2.04 6.67 -5.05
N GLY A 40 1.43 5.96 -4.09
CA GLY A 40 1.07 4.54 -4.27
C GLY A 40 0.07 4.33 -5.40
N LEU A 41 -0.95 5.18 -5.49
CA LEU A 41 -1.93 5.16 -6.58
C LEU A 41 -1.30 5.47 -7.94
N VAL A 42 -0.43 6.49 -8.00
CA VAL A 42 0.29 6.86 -9.24
C VAL A 42 1.19 5.71 -9.71
N PHE A 43 1.92 5.09 -8.79
CA PHE A 43 2.75 3.92 -9.10
C PHE A 43 1.92 2.78 -9.69
N CYS A 44 0.83 2.40 -9.01
CA CYS A 44 -0.04 1.32 -9.47
C CYS A 44 -0.69 1.60 -10.82
N ARG A 45 -1.11 2.83 -11.10
CA ARG A 45 -1.67 3.22 -12.41
C ARG A 45 -0.65 3.03 -13.52
N LYS A 46 0.55 3.60 -13.35
CA LYS A 46 1.65 3.44 -14.30
C LYS A 46 2.00 1.97 -14.51
N LEU A 47 1.96 1.17 -13.45
CA LEU A 47 2.23 -0.25 -13.50
C LEU A 47 1.15 -1.01 -14.32
N ARG A 48 -0.12 -0.67 -14.13
CA ARG A 48 -1.25 -1.23 -14.90
C ARG A 48 -1.22 -0.82 -16.37
N GLU A 49 -0.87 0.43 -16.66
CA GLU A 49 -0.75 0.97 -18.01
C GLU A 49 0.48 0.45 -18.76
N SER A 50 1.44 -0.12 -18.05
CA SER A 50 2.64 -0.69 -18.65
C SER A 50 2.40 -2.06 -19.28
N ASN A 51 3.13 -2.38 -20.35
CA ASN A 51 3.04 -3.65 -21.08
C ASN A 51 3.70 -4.85 -20.35
N ILE A 52 3.89 -4.77 -19.03
CA ILE A 52 4.55 -5.83 -18.26
C ILE A 52 3.59 -6.92 -17.79
N GLY A 53 2.27 -6.75 -17.97
CA GLY A 53 1.26 -7.79 -17.70
C GLY A 53 0.93 -8.00 -16.23
N ILE A 54 0.93 -6.94 -15.43
CA ILE A 54 0.46 -6.97 -14.04
C ILE A 54 -0.96 -6.42 -14.02
N THR A 55 -1.93 -7.28 -13.71
CA THR A 55 -3.36 -6.94 -13.79
C THR A 55 -4.09 -7.09 -12.46
N ASN A 56 -3.55 -7.89 -11.54
CA ASN A 56 -4.21 -8.22 -10.28
C ASN A 56 -4.02 -7.12 -9.22
N MET A 57 -4.77 -6.03 -9.36
CA MET A 57 -4.67 -4.86 -8.48
C MET A 57 -6.04 -4.42 -7.96
N ILE A 58 -6.09 -4.08 -6.68
CA ILE A 58 -7.20 -3.42 -6.01
C ILE A 58 -6.78 -2.00 -5.68
N PHE A 59 -7.50 -1.02 -6.22
CA PHE A 59 -7.37 0.38 -5.81
C PHE A 59 -8.27 0.61 -4.60
N ALA A 60 -7.67 0.59 -3.41
CA ALA A 60 -8.36 0.73 -2.13
C ALA A 60 -8.28 2.15 -1.55
N TYR A 61 -7.49 3.04 -2.17
CA TYR A 61 -7.38 4.45 -1.79
C TYR A 61 -7.07 4.58 -0.29
N THR A 62 -7.90 5.28 0.47
CA THR A 62 -7.75 5.49 1.92
C THR A 62 -8.52 4.48 2.77
N PHE A 63 -9.14 3.45 2.17
CA PHE A 63 -10.06 2.53 2.86
C PHE A 63 -9.69 1.05 2.61
N PRO A 64 -8.52 0.57 3.06
CA PRO A 64 -8.08 -0.81 2.85
C PRO A 64 -9.05 -1.86 3.42
N LEU A 65 -9.67 -1.58 4.58
CA LEU A 65 -10.55 -2.50 5.28
C LEU A 65 -11.81 -2.89 4.49
N ALA A 66 -12.25 -2.04 3.55
CA ALA A 66 -13.41 -2.32 2.72
C ALA A 66 -13.18 -3.46 1.69
N TYR A 67 -11.93 -3.92 1.55
CA TYR A 67 -11.53 -4.89 0.54
C TYR A 67 -11.06 -6.23 1.15
N VAL A 68 -11.21 -6.44 2.45
CA VAL A 68 -10.78 -7.67 3.14
C VAL A 68 -11.44 -8.91 2.54
N ASP A 69 -12.74 -8.86 2.25
CA ASP A 69 -13.44 -9.98 1.61
C ASP A 69 -12.90 -10.27 0.20
N LYS A 70 -12.62 -9.22 -0.59
CA LYS A 70 -12.01 -9.38 -1.93
C LYS A 70 -10.62 -10.00 -1.84
N ILE A 71 -9.80 -9.63 -0.84
CA ILE A 71 -8.50 -10.26 -0.61
C ILE A 71 -8.68 -11.74 -0.30
N ARG A 72 -9.57 -12.09 0.64
CA ARG A 72 -9.87 -13.48 1.02
C ARG A 72 -10.31 -14.30 -0.19
N ASP A 73 -11.20 -13.76 -1.00
CA ASP A 73 -11.83 -14.48 -2.11
C ASP A 73 -10.89 -14.64 -3.33
N SER A 74 -9.86 -13.80 -3.44
CA SER A 74 -8.87 -13.86 -4.54
C SER A 74 -8.00 -15.11 -4.56
N LYS A 75 -7.93 -15.88 -3.46
CA LYS A 75 -7.08 -17.07 -3.26
C LYS A 75 -5.57 -16.86 -3.52
N VAL A 76 -5.12 -15.62 -3.69
CA VAL A 76 -3.68 -15.33 -3.82
C VAL A 76 -2.97 -15.62 -2.50
N LYS A 77 -1.70 -16.03 -2.61
CA LYS A 77 -0.87 -16.33 -1.43
C LYS A 77 -0.16 -15.10 -0.88
N ASP A 78 0.16 -14.16 -1.76
CA ASP A 78 0.95 -12.98 -1.45
C ASP A 78 0.12 -11.72 -1.69
N LEU A 79 0.01 -10.88 -0.67
CA LEU A 79 -0.55 -9.52 -0.75
C LEU A 79 0.61 -8.52 -0.72
N VAL A 80 0.67 -7.65 -1.73
CA VAL A 80 1.62 -6.54 -1.77
C VAL A 80 0.85 -5.25 -1.58
N ILE A 81 1.19 -4.49 -0.54
CA ILE A 81 0.62 -3.17 -0.28
C ILE A 81 1.58 -2.12 -0.83
N VAL A 82 1.06 -1.17 -1.58
CA VAL A 82 1.81 -0.01 -2.09
C VAL A 82 1.17 1.24 -1.51
N ASP A 83 1.94 1.96 -0.70
CA ASP A 83 1.50 3.18 -0.03
C ASP A 83 2.65 4.18 0.08
N ALA A 84 2.32 5.46 0.28
CA ALA A 84 3.27 6.45 0.75
C ALA A 84 3.48 6.26 2.26
N ILE A 85 4.72 6.30 2.71
CA ILE A 85 5.05 6.11 4.14
C ILE A 85 6.02 7.16 4.64
N TYR A 86 5.93 7.45 5.93
CA TYR A 86 6.99 8.10 6.68
C TYR A 86 7.87 7.02 7.31
N GLY A 87 9.01 6.70 6.69
CA GLY A 87 9.87 5.61 7.17
C GLY A 87 11.28 5.54 6.62
N CYS A 88 11.65 6.42 5.70
CA CYS A 88 12.99 6.54 5.16
C CYS A 88 13.65 7.86 5.59
N LYS A 89 14.94 8.02 5.33
CA LYS A 89 15.69 9.21 5.72
C LYS A 89 15.34 10.39 4.82
N GLU A 90 15.17 10.11 3.52
CA GLU A 90 14.98 11.14 2.52
C GLU A 90 13.70 10.93 1.70
N PRO A 91 13.03 12.01 1.25
CA PRO A 91 11.91 11.92 0.32
C PRO A 91 12.29 11.19 -0.98
N GLY A 92 11.32 10.42 -1.50
CA GLY A 92 11.47 9.64 -2.74
C GLY A 92 12.23 8.32 -2.59
N GLU A 93 12.71 7.99 -1.39
CA GLU A 93 13.24 6.66 -1.11
C GLU A 93 12.12 5.61 -1.04
N ILE A 94 12.44 4.40 -1.48
CA ILE A 94 11.53 3.26 -1.49
C ILE A 94 11.99 2.27 -0.42
N LEU A 95 11.03 1.82 0.39
CA LEU A 95 11.22 0.78 1.38
C LEU A 95 10.54 -0.51 0.91
N PHE A 96 11.30 -1.60 0.84
CA PHE A 96 10.75 -2.95 0.69
C PHE A 96 10.80 -3.64 2.05
N THR A 97 9.63 -3.92 2.61
CA THR A 97 9.54 -4.61 3.89
C THR A 97 8.37 -5.59 3.90
N LYS A 98 8.46 -6.57 4.80
CA LYS A 98 7.29 -7.34 5.22
C LYS A 98 6.62 -6.57 6.34
N LEU A 99 5.29 -6.51 6.33
CA LEU A 99 4.56 -6.07 7.50
C LEU A 99 4.82 -7.08 8.62
N ASP A 100 5.52 -6.65 9.66
CA ASP A 100 5.60 -7.40 10.91
C ASP A 100 4.45 -6.92 11.81
N PRO A 101 3.53 -7.80 12.23
CA PRO A 101 2.45 -7.44 13.16
C PRO A 101 2.96 -6.77 14.44
N LEU A 102 4.19 -7.08 14.87
CA LEU A 102 4.83 -6.49 16.05
C LEU A 102 5.40 -5.08 15.78
N MET A 103 5.49 -4.64 14.52
CA MET A 103 5.89 -3.29 14.12
C MET A 103 4.71 -2.32 13.96
N ILE A 104 3.46 -2.79 14.15
CA ILE A 104 2.27 -1.92 14.14
C ILE A 104 2.22 -1.23 15.51
N ILE A 105 2.89 -0.08 15.62
CA ILE A 105 3.11 0.55 16.93
C ILE A 105 1.85 1.22 17.46
N GLU A 106 0.94 1.74 16.63
CA GLU A 106 -0.40 2.13 17.08
C GLU A 106 -1.38 1.93 15.92
N PRO A 107 -2.39 1.07 16.06
CA PRO A 107 -3.49 1.12 15.14
C PRO A 107 -4.33 2.33 15.58
N GLU A 108 -4.06 3.51 15.00
CA GLU A 108 -5.15 4.46 14.82
C GLU A 108 -6.13 3.78 13.87
N LEU A 109 -6.99 2.93 14.47
CA LEU A 109 -8.16 2.34 13.84
C LEU A 109 -9.11 3.48 13.55
N VAL A 110 -8.80 4.28 12.53
CA VAL A 110 -9.80 5.15 11.90
C VAL A 110 -10.69 4.23 11.06
N SER A 111 -11.51 3.49 11.80
CA SER A 111 -12.73 2.88 11.31
C SER A 111 -13.69 3.97 10.82
N THR A 112 -14.74 3.57 10.13
CA THR A 112 -15.84 4.41 9.61
C THR A 112 -16.67 5.14 10.69
N HIS A 113 -16.11 5.39 11.88
CA HIS A 113 -16.77 5.95 13.07
C HIS A 113 -16.30 7.36 13.45
N ASN A 114 -15.62 8.10 12.58
CA ASN A 114 -15.57 9.57 12.69
C ASN A 114 -16.94 10.24 12.42
N MET A 115 -18.05 9.50 12.50
CA MET A 115 -19.30 10.08 13.00
C MET A 115 -19.13 10.36 14.49
N VAL A 116 -18.50 11.51 14.80
CA VAL A 116 -18.88 12.23 16.02
C VAL A 116 -20.35 12.57 15.82
N ARG A 117 -21.26 11.75 16.36
CA ARG A 117 -22.58 12.25 16.75
C ARG A 117 -22.29 13.25 17.84
N GLU A 118 -22.11 14.51 17.45
CA GLU A 118 -22.25 15.64 18.35
C GLU A 118 -23.58 15.41 19.05
N LYS A 119 -23.54 15.19 20.37
CA LYS A 119 -24.78 15.14 21.15
C LYS A 119 -25.44 16.49 20.96
N GLN A 120 -26.45 16.55 20.09
CA GLN A 120 -27.36 17.67 20.02
C GLN A 120 -27.88 17.90 21.46
N PRO A 121 -27.61 19.06 22.08
CA PRO A 121 -28.07 19.32 23.42
C PRO A 121 -29.60 19.28 23.42
N ARG A 122 -30.17 18.48 24.33
CA ARG A 122 -31.58 18.58 24.72
C ARG A 122 -31.72 19.67 25.76
#